data_AF-A0A836UQM1-F1
#
_entry.id   AF-A0A836UQM1-F1
#
_cell.length_a   1.000
_cell.length_b   1.000
_cell.length_c   1.000
_cell.angle_alpha   90.00
_cell.angle_beta   90.00
_cell.angle_gamma   90.00
#
_symmetry.space_group_name_H-M   'P 1'
#
loop_
_entity.id
_entity.type
_entity.pdbx_description
1 polymer ?
#
loop_
_entity_poly.entity_id
_entity_poly.type
_entity_poly.pdbx_seq_one_letter_code
_entity_poly.pdbx_strand_id
1 'polypeptide(L)'
;MTKQITQDDGPQGRLQRKASLSGIYITKFRQVFLRHGLTMGLAALVCLLMPIATESIQWSTASVLGDYPRYFVIGSMLVIFFLGYLRVRGYSTDGRELFWLVYLLFISIVEEFAFRLILPSFLMVPVGVIPAAILSNLVFASVHFFTLRWRLANCVGVFLGGLGLSRLLGTTEDIILVIGVHWLVTFLNTPTAPTKQTG
;
A
#
# COMPACT_ATOMS: atom_id res chain seq x y z
N MET A 1 -28.61 40.63 -6.11
CA MET A 1 -28.49 39.22 -5.65
C MET A 1 -27.03 38.96 -5.30
N THR A 2 -26.74 38.93 -4.01
CA THR A 2 -25.39 38.72 -3.46
C THR A 2 -25.02 37.26 -3.65
N LYS A 3 -23.94 37.00 -4.40
CA LYS A 3 -23.40 35.65 -4.63
C LYS A 3 -22.89 35.13 -3.28
N GLN A 4 -23.60 34.18 -2.67
CA GLN A 4 -23.10 33.45 -1.51
C GLN A 4 -21.83 32.71 -1.93
N ILE A 5 -20.69 33.17 -1.41
CA ILE A 5 -19.45 32.42 -1.45
C ILE A 5 -19.62 31.30 -0.43
N THR A 6 -19.98 30.11 -0.89
CA THR A 6 -19.95 28.90 -0.06
C THR A 6 -18.50 28.63 0.35
N GLN A 7 -18.28 28.57 1.66
CA GLN A 7 -17.00 28.34 2.30
C GLN A 7 -16.36 27.00 1.86
N ASP A 8 -15.11 27.13 1.41
CA ASP A 8 -13.97 26.23 1.66
C ASP A 8 -13.97 24.82 1.05
N ASP A 9 -13.85 24.76 -0.29
CA ASP A 9 -13.40 23.56 -1.01
C ASP A 9 -11.88 23.35 -0.83
N GLY A 10 -11.48 22.87 0.35
CA GLY A 10 -10.10 22.46 0.61
C GLY A 10 -9.60 21.42 -0.42
N PRO A 11 -8.31 21.46 -0.83
CA PRO A 11 -7.83 20.67 -1.96
C PRO A 11 -8.03 19.17 -1.76
N GLN A 12 -8.73 18.54 -2.70
CA GLN A 12 -8.97 17.11 -2.75
C GLN A 12 -7.69 16.40 -3.21
N GLY A 13 -7.06 15.61 -2.34
CA GLY A 13 -6.01 14.69 -2.79
C GLY A 13 -6.57 13.70 -3.82
N ARG A 14 -5.79 13.37 -4.87
CA ARG A 14 -6.22 12.50 -6.00
C ARG A 14 -6.97 11.24 -5.54
N LEU A 15 -6.54 10.63 -4.44
CA LEU A 15 -7.13 9.40 -3.91
C LEU A 15 -8.20 9.60 -2.83
N GLN A 16 -8.23 10.76 -2.17
CA GLN A 16 -8.99 11.01 -0.95
C GLN A 16 -10.36 11.66 -1.23
N ARG A 17 -11.33 11.44 -0.33
CA ARG A 17 -12.63 12.15 -0.31
C ARG A 17 -12.56 13.42 0.55
N LYS A 18 -13.58 14.30 0.43
CA LYS A 18 -13.67 15.57 1.19
C LYS A 18 -13.52 15.35 2.71
N ALA A 19 -13.15 16.40 3.46
CA ALA A 19 -13.09 16.39 4.92
C ALA A 19 -14.35 15.79 5.57
N SER A 20 -14.23 15.15 6.74
CA SER A 20 -15.44 14.75 7.47
C SER A 20 -16.13 16.00 8.01
N LEU A 21 -17.34 15.88 8.57
CA LEU A 21 -18.05 17.00 9.22
C LEU A 21 -17.18 17.77 10.25
N SER A 22 -16.11 17.15 10.76
CA SER A 22 -15.11 17.76 11.64
C SER A 22 -14.01 18.60 10.96
N GLY A 23 -13.98 18.70 9.62
CA GLY A 23 -12.99 19.51 8.88
C GLY A 23 -11.59 18.89 8.71
N ILE A 24 -11.33 17.67 9.19
CA ILE A 24 -9.98 17.09 9.17
C ILE A 24 -9.62 16.51 7.78
N TYR A 25 -8.66 17.15 7.09
CA TYR A 25 -7.97 16.64 5.91
C TYR A 25 -6.73 15.81 6.27
N ILE A 26 -6.39 14.81 5.45
CA ILE A 26 -5.14 14.04 5.57
C ILE A 26 -4.11 14.68 4.63
N THR A 27 -3.45 15.72 5.10
CA THR A 27 -2.49 16.51 4.31
C THR A 27 -1.05 16.26 4.72
N LYS A 28 -0.81 15.64 5.88
CA LYS A 28 0.54 15.46 6.43
C LYS A 28 0.94 14.00 6.42
N PHE A 29 2.22 13.76 6.13
CA PHE A 29 2.87 12.45 6.28
C PHE A 29 2.53 11.78 7.61
N ARG A 30 2.70 12.50 8.74
CA ARG A 30 2.42 11.97 10.08
C ARG A 30 0.99 11.46 10.24
N GLN A 31 0.00 12.09 9.59
CA GLN A 31 -1.39 11.62 9.66
C GLN A 31 -1.56 10.30 8.89
N VAL A 32 -0.92 10.17 7.73
CA VAL A 32 -0.90 8.93 6.94
C VAL A 32 -0.25 7.82 7.75
N PHE A 33 0.96 8.07 8.28
CA PHE A 33 1.69 7.09 9.09
C PHE A 33 0.88 6.63 10.31
N LEU A 34 0.36 7.56 11.12
CA LEU A 34 -0.36 7.20 12.35
C LEU A 34 -1.69 6.49 12.09
N ARG A 35 -2.43 6.87 11.04
CA ARG A 35 -3.76 6.28 10.78
C ARG A 35 -3.68 4.98 10.01
N HIS A 36 -2.81 4.92 9.03
CA HIS A 36 -2.75 3.84 8.07
C HIS A 36 -1.53 2.96 8.31
N GLY A 37 -0.33 3.56 8.37
CA GLY A 37 0.90 2.82 8.66
C GLY A 37 0.83 2.02 9.95
N LEU A 38 0.37 2.63 11.05
CA LEU A 38 0.21 1.94 12.34
C LEU A 38 -0.87 0.86 12.28
N THR A 39 -2.02 1.14 11.67
CA THR A 39 -3.10 0.15 11.53
C THR A 39 -2.65 -1.07 10.73
N MET A 40 -1.96 -0.86 9.61
CA MET A 40 -1.40 -1.94 8.80
C MET A 40 -0.30 -2.69 9.54
N GLY A 41 0.58 -1.99 10.26
CA GLY A 41 1.61 -2.61 11.10
C GLY A 41 1.01 -3.51 12.18
N LEU A 42 -0.03 -3.04 12.86
CA LEU A 42 -0.76 -3.85 13.86
C LEU A 42 -1.46 -5.05 13.20
N ALA A 43 -2.09 -4.87 12.04
CA ALA A 43 -2.71 -5.98 11.32
C ALA A 43 -1.68 -7.05 10.91
N ALA A 44 -0.50 -6.64 10.42
CA ALA A 44 0.59 -7.56 10.12
C ALA A 44 1.12 -8.26 11.36
N LEU A 45 1.28 -7.56 12.49
CA LEU A 45 1.68 -8.17 13.76
C LEU A 45 0.66 -9.22 14.22
N VAL A 46 -0.64 -8.95 14.11
CA VAL A 46 -1.68 -9.94 14.41
C VAL A 46 -1.59 -11.13 13.45
N CYS A 47 -1.35 -10.90 12.16
CA CYS A 47 -1.16 -11.98 11.20
C CYS A 47 0.07 -12.84 11.54
N LEU A 48 1.18 -12.25 12.00
CA LEU A 48 2.39 -12.98 12.41
C LEU A 48 2.15 -13.93 13.60
N LEU A 49 1.07 -13.74 14.37
CA LEU A 49 0.68 -14.66 15.44
C LEU A 49 -0.10 -15.88 14.92
N MET A 50 -0.46 -15.93 13.63
CA MET A 50 -1.19 -17.05 13.06
C MET A 50 -0.26 -18.27 12.88
N PRO A 51 -0.75 -19.50 13.13
CA PRO A 51 0.08 -20.71 13.04
C PRO A 51 0.75 -20.93 11.67
N ILE A 52 0.10 -20.47 10.60
CA ILE A 52 0.55 -20.63 9.20
C ILE A 52 1.62 -19.61 8.77
N ALA A 53 1.91 -18.60 9.61
CA ALA A 53 2.75 -17.47 9.23
C ALA A 53 4.18 -17.92 8.88
N THR A 54 4.83 -18.68 9.75
CA THR A 54 6.22 -19.11 9.55
C THR A 54 6.40 -19.90 8.25
N GLU A 55 5.55 -20.90 8.02
CA GLU A 55 5.60 -21.74 6.82
C GLU A 55 5.36 -20.90 5.56
N SER A 56 4.33 -20.05 5.57
CA SER A 56 4.02 -19.18 4.43
C SER A 56 5.17 -18.24 4.08
N ILE A 57 5.82 -17.65 5.09
CA ILE A 57 6.96 -16.74 4.90
C ILE A 57 8.16 -17.50 4.34
N GLN A 58 8.50 -18.65 4.93
CA GLN A 58 9.63 -19.46 4.49
C GLN A 58 9.47 -19.89 3.04
N TRP A 59 8.30 -20.43 2.69
CA TRP A 59 8.01 -20.86 1.32
C TRP A 59 8.10 -19.69 0.33
N SER A 60 7.42 -18.59 0.65
CA SER A 60 7.29 -17.48 -0.30
C SER A 60 8.53 -16.60 -0.45
N THR A 61 9.53 -16.77 0.41
CA THR A 61 10.81 -16.04 0.34
C THR A 61 11.98 -16.92 -0.11
N ALA A 62 11.77 -18.22 -0.32
CA ALA A 62 12.81 -19.16 -0.69
C ALA A 62 13.55 -18.77 -1.99
N SER A 63 12.83 -18.23 -2.97
CA SER A 63 13.40 -17.75 -4.24
C SER A 63 14.44 -16.65 -4.05
N VAL A 64 14.23 -15.73 -3.09
CA VAL A 64 15.17 -14.65 -2.78
C VAL A 64 16.47 -15.19 -2.20
N LEU A 65 16.40 -16.24 -1.39
CA LEU A 65 17.57 -16.87 -0.79
C LEU A 65 18.35 -17.66 -1.83
N GLY A 66 17.67 -18.26 -2.81
CA GLY A 66 18.26 -19.02 -3.90
C GLY A 66 18.91 -18.15 -5.00
N ASP A 67 18.43 -16.92 -5.22
CA ASP A 67 18.91 -16.04 -6.29
C ASP A 67 18.95 -14.56 -5.86
N TYR A 68 19.56 -14.28 -4.70
CA TYR A 68 19.67 -12.92 -4.17
C TYR A 68 20.29 -11.90 -5.16
N PRO A 69 21.23 -12.24 -6.08
CA PRO A 69 21.76 -11.28 -7.04
C PRO A 69 20.67 -10.73 -7.98
N ARG A 70 19.74 -11.59 -8.44
CA ARG A 70 18.63 -11.15 -9.30
C ARG A 70 17.74 -10.14 -8.59
N TYR A 71 17.37 -10.38 -7.33
CA TYR A 71 16.54 -9.45 -6.56
C TYR A 71 17.28 -8.14 -6.26
N PHE A 72 18.59 -8.21 -6.00
CA PHE A 72 19.41 -7.00 -5.85
C PHE A 72 19.40 -6.15 -7.13
N VAL A 73 19.55 -6.77 -8.31
CA VAL A 73 19.48 -6.07 -9.60
C VAL A 73 18.10 -5.46 -9.82
N ILE A 74 17.02 -6.24 -9.64
CA ILE A 74 15.64 -5.74 -9.84
C ILE A 74 15.32 -4.62 -8.85
N GLY A 75 15.66 -4.77 -7.57
CA GLY A 75 15.49 -3.74 -6.56
C GLY A 75 16.25 -2.47 -6.90
N SER A 76 17.50 -2.59 -7.36
CA SER A 76 18.30 -1.46 -7.82
C SER A 76 17.67 -0.76 -9.03
N MET A 77 17.15 -1.52 -10.00
CA MET A 77 16.43 -0.98 -11.15
C MET A 77 15.18 -0.21 -10.74
N LEU A 78 14.42 -0.70 -9.76
CA LEU A 78 13.26 0.01 -9.21
C LEU A 78 13.66 1.33 -8.55
N VAL A 79 14.70 1.33 -7.72
CA VAL A 79 15.22 2.56 -7.09
C VAL A 79 15.68 3.56 -8.13
N ILE A 80 16.45 3.14 -9.13
CA ILE A 80 16.89 4.00 -10.25
C ILE A 80 15.67 4.56 -10.99
N PHE A 81 14.66 3.72 -11.26
CA PHE A 81 13.42 4.15 -11.89
C PHE A 81 12.69 5.21 -11.06
N PHE A 82 12.55 5.03 -9.74
CA PHE A 82 11.88 6.00 -8.88
C PHE A 82 12.59 7.34 -8.85
N LEU A 83 13.92 7.34 -8.64
CA LEU A 83 14.71 8.56 -8.63
C LEU A 83 14.69 9.28 -10.00
N GLY A 84 14.80 8.50 -11.08
CA GLY A 84 14.66 9.00 -12.45
C GLY A 84 13.27 9.60 -12.71
N TYR A 85 12.21 8.93 -12.27
CA TYR A 85 10.84 9.43 -12.39
C TYR A 85 10.65 10.74 -11.63
N LEU A 86 11.13 10.84 -10.38
CA LEU A 86 11.08 12.08 -9.61
C LEU A 86 11.80 13.22 -10.34
N ARG A 87 13.01 12.95 -10.85
CA ARG A 87 13.81 13.93 -11.59
C ARG A 87 13.14 14.41 -12.86
N VAL A 88 12.62 13.49 -13.67
CA VAL A 88 11.94 13.78 -14.96
C VAL A 88 10.65 14.57 -14.74
N ARG A 89 9.92 14.28 -13.65
CA ARG A 89 8.68 14.98 -13.31
C ARG A 89 8.90 16.30 -12.56
N GLY A 90 10.15 16.69 -12.33
CA GLY A 90 10.50 17.92 -11.62
C GLY A 90 10.17 17.88 -10.13
N TYR A 91 10.02 16.69 -9.54
CA TYR A 91 9.82 16.54 -8.11
C TYR A 91 11.15 16.68 -7.34
N SER A 92 11.05 17.07 -6.07
CA SER A 92 12.21 17.11 -5.18
C SER A 92 12.79 15.71 -4.99
N THR A 93 14.10 15.63 -4.77
CA THR A 93 14.81 14.41 -4.35
C THR A 93 15.48 14.63 -3.00
N ASP A 94 14.96 15.58 -2.22
CA ASP A 94 15.39 15.84 -0.86
C ASP A 94 15.11 14.67 0.08
N GLY A 95 15.61 14.77 1.32
CA GLY A 95 15.44 13.73 2.33
C GLY A 95 13.98 13.39 2.64
N ARG A 96 13.02 14.31 2.41
CA ARG A 96 11.60 14.04 2.67
C ARG A 96 11.02 13.11 1.62
N GLU A 97 11.34 13.30 0.35
CA GLU A 97 10.86 12.40 -0.72
C GLU A 97 11.56 11.04 -0.67
N LEU A 98 12.84 11.00 -0.27
CA LEU A 98 13.54 9.75 0.00
C LEU A 98 12.91 9.00 1.18
N PHE A 99 12.60 9.70 2.27
CA PHE A 99 11.91 9.08 3.42
C PHE A 99 10.51 8.59 3.04
N TRP A 100 9.81 9.31 2.17
CA TRP A 100 8.53 8.87 1.63
C TRP A 100 8.68 7.58 0.83
N LEU A 101 9.69 7.49 -0.03
CA LEU A 101 9.96 6.28 -0.80
C LEU A 101 10.24 5.06 0.10
N VAL A 102 11.01 5.25 1.18
CA VAL A 102 11.25 4.22 2.20
C VAL A 102 9.96 3.83 2.91
N TYR A 103 9.11 4.80 3.26
CA TYR A 103 7.80 4.52 3.83
C TYR A 103 6.90 3.72 2.86
N LEU A 104 6.94 4.03 1.56
CA LEU A 104 6.21 3.26 0.55
C LEU A 104 6.70 1.81 0.45
N LEU A 105 8.01 1.58 0.59
CA LEU A 105 8.54 0.21 0.64
C LEU A 105 8.05 -0.51 1.90
N PHE A 106 8.14 0.15 3.06
CA PHE A 106 7.66 -0.39 4.33
C PHE A 106 6.19 -0.80 4.26
N ILE A 107 5.31 0.08 3.76
CA ILE A 107 3.88 -0.22 3.70
C ILE A 107 3.59 -1.34 2.70
N SER A 108 4.28 -1.40 1.56
CA SER A 108 4.16 -2.51 0.61
C SER A 108 4.57 -3.85 1.23
N ILE A 109 5.65 -3.89 2.02
CA ILE A 109 6.03 -5.10 2.77
C ILE A 109 4.90 -5.50 3.72
N VAL A 110 4.52 -4.61 4.62
CA VAL A 110 3.52 -4.88 5.67
C VAL A 110 2.20 -5.36 5.08
N GLU A 111 1.72 -4.71 4.02
CA GLU A 111 0.44 -5.02 3.41
C GLU A 111 0.45 -6.34 2.65
N GLU A 112 1.51 -6.66 1.91
CA GLU A 112 1.59 -7.92 1.18
C GLU A 112 1.76 -9.12 2.12
N PHE A 113 2.59 -9.00 3.16
CA PHE A 113 2.70 -10.05 4.18
C PHE A 113 1.37 -10.31 4.89
N ALA A 114 0.63 -9.25 5.27
CA ALA A 114 -0.64 -9.41 5.95
C ALA A 114 -1.74 -9.93 5.02
N PHE A 115 -2.00 -9.25 3.90
CA PHE A 115 -3.22 -9.44 3.11
C PHE A 115 -3.08 -10.31 1.88
N ARG A 116 -1.85 -10.62 1.44
CA ARG A 116 -1.64 -11.52 0.29
C ARG A 116 -1.05 -12.85 0.70
N LEU A 117 -0.24 -12.85 1.75
CA LEU A 117 0.37 -14.07 2.26
C LEU A 117 -0.42 -14.65 3.44
N ILE A 118 -0.35 -14.05 4.61
CA ILE A 118 -0.69 -14.75 5.85
C ILE A 118 -2.22 -14.87 6.06
N LEU A 119 -2.96 -13.75 5.99
CA LEU A 119 -4.42 -13.77 6.18
C LEU A 119 -5.13 -14.71 5.19
N PRO A 120 -4.88 -14.67 3.87
CA PRO A 120 -5.52 -15.60 2.94
C PRO A 120 -5.05 -17.05 3.15
N SER A 121 -3.78 -17.31 3.47
CA SER A 121 -3.31 -18.66 3.83
C SER A 121 -3.99 -19.22 5.09
N PHE A 122 -4.36 -18.36 6.03
CA PHE A 122 -5.15 -18.79 7.19
C PHE A 122 -6.61 -19.06 6.80
N LEU A 123 -7.22 -18.18 6.01
CA LEU A 123 -8.62 -18.30 5.59
C LEU A 123 -8.86 -19.43 4.59
N MET A 124 -7.85 -19.88 3.82
CA MET A 124 -8.06 -20.91 2.81
C MET A 124 -8.49 -22.26 3.40
N VAL A 125 -8.14 -22.55 4.66
CA VAL A 125 -8.53 -23.78 5.35
C VAL A 125 -10.06 -23.87 5.53
N PRO A 126 -10.73 -22.87 6.14
CA PRO A 126 -12.18 -22.92 6.33
C PRO A 126 -13.00 -22.56 5.08
N VAL A 127 -12.52 -21.70 4.18
CA VAL A 127 -13.35 -21.15 3.08
C VAL A 127 -12.84 -21.43 1.67
N GLY A 128 -11.68 -22.09 1.52
CA GLY A 128 -11.05 -22.35 0.23
C GLY A 128 -10.29 -21.15 -0.35
N VAL A 129 -9.48 -21.42 -1.38
CA VAL A 129 -8.51 -20.46 -1.94
C VAL A 129 -9.17 -19.20 -2.50
N ILE A 130 -10.19 -19.34 -3.35
CA ILE A 130 -10.81 -18.20 -4.03
C ILE A 130 -11.54 -17.29 -3.02
N PRO A 131 -12.42 -17.81 -2.12
CA PRO A 131 -13.06 -16.97 -1.12
C PRO A 131 -12.07 -16.34 -0.14
N ALA A 132 -10.99 -17.03 0.25
CA ALA A 132 -9.95 -16.46 1.11
C ALA A 132 -9.28 -15.23 0.47
N ALA A 133 -8.92 -15.31 -0.81
CA ALA A 133 -8.35 -14.18 -1.55
C ALA A 133 -9.34 -13.01 -1.65
N ILE A 134 -10.62 -13.28 -1.93
CA ILE A 134 -11.67 -12.25 -2.01
C ILE A 134 -11.86 -11.57 -0.65
N LEU A 135 -12.01 -12.33 0.42
CA LEU A 135 -12.23 -11.81 1.77
C LEU A 135 -11.05 -10.97 2.24
N SER A 136 -9.82 -11.46 2.06
CA SER A 136 -8.62 -10.72 2.44
C SER A 136 -8.52 -9.38 1.69
N ASN A 137 -8.78 -9.38 0.37
CA ASN A 137 -8.77 -8.16 -0.43
C ASN A 137 -9.91 -7.19 -0.08
N LEU A 138 -11.06 -7.70 0.34
CA LEU A 138 -12.16 -6.87 0.83
C LEU A 138 -11.80 -6.17 2.14
N VAL A 139 -11.15 -6.88 3.07
CA VAL A 139 -10.62 -6.29 4.30
C VAL A 139 -9.57 -5.23 3.97
N PHE A 140 -8.61 -5.55 3.10
CA PHE A 140 -7.58 -4.63 2.64
C PHE A 140 -8.15 -3.30 2.09
N ALA A 141 -9.10 -3.39 1.16
CA ALA A 141 -9.76 -2.22 0.57
C ALA A 141 -10.59 -1.44 1.61
N SER A 142 -11.22 -2.14 2.56
CA SER A 142 -11.96 -1.51 3.65
C SER A 142 -11.05 -0.72 4.58
N VAL A 143 -9.89 -1.27 4.95
CA VAL A 143 -8.90 -0.54 5.76
C VAL A 143 -8.47 0.75 5.05
N HIS A 144 -8.23 0.73 3.74
CA HIS A 144 -7.93 1.93 2.95
C HIS A 144 -9.07 2.95 2.98
N PHE A 145 -10.32 2.48 2.86
CA PHE A 145 -11.50 3.33 2.93
C PHE A 145 -11.59 4.07 4.27
N PHE A 146 -11.24 3.45 5.40
CA PHE A 146 -11.34 4.08 6.72
C PHE A 146 -10.09 4.87 7.13
N THR A 147 -8.90 4.28 6.96
CA THR A 147 -7.64 4.84 7.44
C THR A 147 -7.17 6.01 6.58
N LEU A 148 -7.19 5.85 5.25
CA LEU A 148 -6.76 6.86 4.27
C LEU A 148 -7.91 7.69 3.70
N ARG A 149 -9.16 7.35 4.04
CA ARG A 149 -10.36 8.05 3.55
C ARG A 149 -10.42 8.11 2.03
N TRP A 150 -10.03 7.02 1.37
CA TRP A 150 -10.10 6.95 -0.08
C TRP A 150 -11.53 7.00 -0.60
N ARG A 151 -11.69 7.45 -1.86
CA ARG A 151 -12.96 7.33 -2.57
C ARG A 151 -13.28 5.86 -2.79
N LEU A 152 -14.58 5.52 -2.81
CA LEU A 152 -15.01 4.13 -3.02
C LEU A 152 -14.45 3.56 -4.33
N ALA A 153 -14.44 4.35 -5.42
CA ALA A 153 -13.85 3.94 -6.70
C ALA A 153 -12.38 3.50 -6.58
N ASN A 154 -11.58 4.21 -5.76
CA ASN A 154 -10.19 3.84 -5.53
C ASN A 154 -10.08 2.57 -4.68
N CYS A 155 -11.01 2.36 -3.75
CA CYS A 155 -11.08 1.13 -2.95
C CYS A 155 -11.45 -0.08 -3.82
N VAL A 156 -12.36 0.08 -4.78
CA VAL A 156 -12.64 -0.93 -5.81
C VAL A 156 -11.39 -1.20 -6.66
N GLY A 157 -10.68 -0.14 -7.06
CA GLY A 157 -9.42 -0.26 -7.79
C GLY A 157 -8.37 -1.11 -7.06
N VAL A 158 -8.14 -0.85 -5.77
CA VAL A 158 -7.16 -1.65 -4.99
C VAL A 158 -7.67 -3.01 -4.56
N PHE A 159 -8.99 -3.21 -4.47
CA PHE A 159 -9.56 -4.55 -4.35
C PHE A 159 -9.21 -5.40 -5.58
N LEU A 160 -9.47 -4.88 -6.79
CA LEU A 160 -9.16 -5.58 -8.04
C LEU A 160 -7.65 -5.74 -8.26
N GLY A 161 -6.86 -4.70 -7.97
CA GLY A 161 -5.40 -4.75 -8.02
C GLY A 161 -4.85 -5.80 -7.05
N GLY A 162 -5.39 -5.87 -5.84
CA GLY A 162 -5.03 -6.87 -4.84
C GLY A 162 -5.40 -8.30 -5.26
N LEU A 163 -6.52 -8.53 -5.95
CA LEU A 163 -6.81 -9.84 -6.57
C LEU A 163 -5.78 -10.19 -7.64
N GLY A 164 -5.35 -9.23 -8.45
CA GLY A 164 -4.27 -9.40 -9.42
C GLY A 164 -2.95 -9.80 -8.74
N LEU A 165 -2.59 -9.15 -7.64
CA LEU A 165 -1.42 -9.50 -6.84
C LEU A 165 -1.55 -10.86 -6.16
N SER A 166 -2.74 -11.23 -5.66
CA SER A 166 -3.01 -12.57 -5.14
C SER A 166 -2.80 -13.63 -6.23
N ARG A 167 -3.23 -13.37 -7.47
CA ARG A 167 -2.98 -14.28 -8.60
C ARG A 167 -1.50 -14.35 -8.97
N LEU A 168 -0.78 -13.22 -8.94
CA LEU A 168 0.66 -13.18 -9.14
C LEU A 168 1.38 -14.04 -8.09
N LEU A 169 1.04 -13.87 -6.80
CA LEU A 169 1.59 -14.69 -5.73
C LEU A 169 1.28 -16.17 -5.93
N GLY A 170 0.03 -16.53 -6.22
CA GLY A 170 -0.35 -17.92 -6.44
C GLY A 170 0.22 -18.57 -7.71
N THR A 171 0.85 -17.80 -8.60
CA THR A 171 1.51 -18.32 -9.82
C THR A 171 3.03 -18.37 -9.68
N THR A 172 3.60 -17.44 -8.91
CA THR A 172 5.05 -17.29 -8.76
C THR A 172 5.58 -17.81 -7.44
N GLU A 173 4.70 -17.92 -6.44
CA GLU A 173 5.01 -18.24 -5.04
C GLU A 173 6.05 -17.30 -4.43
N ASP A 174 6.21 -16.10 -4.99
CA ASP A 174 7.27 -15.16 -4.64
C ASP A 174 6.69 -13.88 -4.03
N ILE A 175 6.75 -13.77 -2.70
CA ILE A 175 6.24 -12.59 -2.00
C ILE A 175 7.11 -11.35 -2.26
N ILE A 176 8.40 -11.53 -2.52
CA ILE A 176 9.34 -10.42 -2.74
C ILE A 176 9.06 -9.75 -4.08
N LEU A 177 8.76 -10.54 -5.12
CA LEU A 177 8.27 -10.03 -6.40
C LEU A 177 6.98 -9.23 -6.22
N VAL A 178 6.01 -9.78 -5.49
CA VAL A 178 4.71 -9.15 -5.24
C VAL A 178 4.89 -7.82 -4.49
N ILE A 179 5.76 -7.77 -3.48
CA ILE A 179 6.15 -6.55 -2.78
C ILE A 179 6.76 -5.52 -3.75
N GLY A 180 7.65 -5.94 -4.66
CA GLY A 180 8.25 -5.07 -5.66
C GLY A 180 7.23 -4.45 -6.62
N VAL A 181 6.28 -5.26 -7.12
CA VAL A 181 5.18 -4.78 -7.98
C VAL A 181 4.28 -3.83 -7.21
N HIS A 182 3.93 -4.16 -5.96
CA HIS A 182 3.13 -3.27 -5.13
C HIS A 182 3.85 -1.95 -4.87
N TRP A 183 5.13 -1.97 -4.52
CA TRP A 183 5.92 -0.76 -4.27
C TRP A 183 5.96 0.16 -5.50
N LEU A 184 6.13 -0.41 -6.69
CA LEU A 184 6.05 0.30 -7.96
C LEU A 184 4.68 0.97 -8.14
N VAL A 185 3.59 0.22 -7.98
CA VAL A 185 2.22 0.74 -8.18
C VAL A 185 1.89 1.81 -7.14
N THR A 186 2.27 1.62 -5.88
CA THR A 186 2.04 2.59 -4.80
C THR A 186 2.85 3.87 -5.05
N PHE A 187 4.10 3.75 -5.50
CA PHE A 187 4.90 4.91 -5.91
C PHE A 187 4.24 5.70 -7.05
N LEU A 188 3.80 5.05 -8.13
CA LEU A 188 3.14 5.74 -9.25
C LEU A 188 1.82 6.42 -8.82
N ASN A 189 1.14 5.85 -7.83
CA ASN A 189 -0.09 6.40 -7.26
C ASN A 189 0.13 7.54 -6.27
N THR A 190 1.26 7.58 -5.57
CA THR A 190 1.62 8.66 -4.64
C THR A 190 3.11 8.92 -4.69
N PRO A 191 3.63 9.54 -5.77
CA PRO A 191 5.08 9.65 -5.98
C PRO A 191 5.75 10.62 -5.01
N THR A 192 4.98 11.53 -4.42
CA THR A 192 5.49 12.55 -3.50
C THR A 192 4.79 12.52 -2.15
N ALA A 193 5.52 12.90 -1.10
CA ALA A 193 5.02 12.99 0.26
C ALA A 193 3.86 14.01 0.36
N PRO A 194 2.81 13.74 1.16
CA PRO A 194 1.73 14.70 1.41
C PRO A 194 2.27 16.04 1.92
N THR A 195 1.98 17.14 1.21
CA THR A 195 2.41 18.50 1.52
C THR A 195 1.45 19.19 2.50
N LYS A 196 2.00 20.05 3.37
CA LYS A 196 1.19 21.01 4.12
C LYS A 196 0.39 21.81 3.08
N GLN A 197 -0.94 21.69 3.09
CA GLN A 197 -1.76 22.79 2.62
C GLN A 197 -1.54 23.92 3.62
N THR A 198 -0.70 24.88 3.27
CA THR A 198 -0.76 26.20 3.87
C THR A 198 -2.09 26.80 3.39
N GLY A 199 -3.13 26.62 4.19
CA GLY A 199 -4.28 27.52 4.15
C GLY A 199 -3.88 28.85 4.76
#